data_AF-A0A8C2JVH1-F1
#
_entry.id   AF-A0A8C2JVH1-F1
#
_cell.length_a   1.000
_cell.length_b   1.000
_cell.length_c   1.000
_cell.angle_alpha   90.00
_cell.angle_beta   90.00
_cell.angle_gamma   90.00
#
_symmetry.space_group_name_H-M   'P 1'
#
loop_
_entity.id
_entity.type
_entity.pdbx_description
1 polymer ?
#
loop_
_entity_poly.entity_id
_entity_poly.type
_entity_poly.pdbx_seq_one_letter_code
_entity_poly.pdbx_strand_id
1 'polypeptide(L)'
;MLLDVMQAGGGFILLEDSVQCSARGLLRCFIHAALKRGEDVHVLGFESPETQVCAGLDSSSVQRLHFHKGFPDPLGWTCRSSFTVERFTSQHITQLIKDTQHAQASVLVVDSLSMVLRHHDPVVFCQTLQELRKGGVIKTIIGLLHSDLHQQGIVGIVCHLADTVISVAPADNERLSVAKTTRRTKSGKVMQEEEYFSVSEDAALSVQAKPCQPGHVQRERDVSEADPTSNLTFNLRLSEDERKAKEKVALPFVFSQQK
;
A
#
# COMPACT_ATOMS: atom_id res chain seq x y z
N MET A 1 2.20 -2.73 -11.32
CA MET A 1 2.02 -1.52 -10.48
C MET A 1 3.15 -1.30 -9.46
N LEU A 2 3.71 -2.35 -8.86
CA LEU A 2 4.69 -2.26 -7.77
C LEU A 2 5.95 -1.48 -8.15
N LEU A 3 6.52 -1.76 -9.33
CA LEU A 3 7.68 -1.03 -9.86
C LEU A 3 7.34 0.44 -10.13
N ASP A 4 6.14 0.72 -10.64
CA ASP A 4 5.70 2.10 -10.89
C ASP A 4 5.59 2.90 -9.60
N VAL A 5 5.08 2.28 -8.52
CA VAL A 5 4.99 2.91 -7.20
C VAL A 5 6.39 3.19 -6.65
N MET A 6 7.32 2.24 -6.80
CA MET A 6 8.73 2.44 -6.43
C MET A 6 9.37 3.61 -7.18
N GLN A 7 9.06 3.79 -8.47
CA GLN A 7 9.68 4.81 -9.31
C GLN A 7 9.02 6.19 -9.19
N ALA A 8 7.70 6.26 -9.12
CA ALA A 8 6.96 7.52 -9.14
C ALA A 8 7.20 8.36 -7.87
N GLY A 9 7.36 7.71 -6.72
CA GLY A 9 7.51 8.36 -5.42
C GLY A 9 6.30 9.24 -5.03
N GLY A 10 6.32 9.71 -3.79
CA GLY A 10 5.34 10.67 -3.27
C GLY A 10 4.18 10.05 -2.49
N GLY A 11 3.69 10.83 -1.51
CA GLY A 11 2.58 10.43 -0.65
C GLY A 11 3.01 9.50 0.49
N PHE A 12 2.04 8.86 1.12
CA PHE A 12 2.26 7.84 2.16
C PHE A 12 2.12 6.45 1.56
N ILE A 13 3.22 5.71 1.54
CA ILE A 13 3.31 4.32 1.12
C ILE A 13 3.41 3.46 2.38
N LEU A 14 2.48 2.53 2.54
CA LEU A 14 2.45 1.58 3.64
C LEU A 14 2.83 0.19 3.10
N LEU A 15 3.85 -0.41 3.69
CA LEU A 15 4.18 -1.82 3.49
C LEU A 15 3.57 -2.59 4.65
N GLU A 16 2.62 -3.46 4.35
CA GLU A 16 1.98 -4.34 5.32
C GLU A 16 2.57 -5.74 5.18
N ASP A 17 3.02 -6.31 6.28
CA ASP A 17 3.57 -7.65 6.31
C ASP A 17 3.04 -8.45 7.52
N SER A 18 3.52 -9.68 7.66
CA SER A 18 3.15 -10.58 8.75
C SER A 18 4.35 -11.46 9.14
N VAL A 19 4.26 -12.18 10.25
CA VAL A 19 5.25 -13.20 10.63
C VAL A 19 5.52 -14.24 9.53
N GLN A 20 4.56 -14.51 8.66
CA GLN A 20 4.72 -15.50 7.59
C GLN A 20 5.57 -15.00 6.42
N CYS A 21 5.54 -13.69 6.15
CA CYS A 21 6.27 -13.10 5.04
C CYS A 21 6.65 -11.67 5.37
N SER A 22 7.96 -11.38 5.40
CA SER A 22 8.47 -10.07 5.80
C SER A 22 8.64 -9.13 4.60
N ALA A 23 8.17 -7.89 4.74
CA ALA A 23 8.36 -6.85 3.72
C ALA A 23 9.63 -6.02 3.93
N ARG A 24 10.53 -6.40 4.85
CA ARG A 24 11.81 -5.68 5.06
C ARG A 24 12.71 -5.68 3.82
N GLY A 25 12.74 -6.78 3.08
CA GLY A 25 13.47 -6.84 1.80
C GLY A 25 12.92 -5.82 0.80
N LEU A 26 11.59 -5.74 0.70
CA LEU A 26 10.92 -4.76 -0.15
C LEU A 26 11.19 -3.33 0.31
N LEU A 27 11.16 -3.06 1.63
CA LEU A 27 11.51 -1.75 2.20
C LEU A 27 12.93 -1.31 1.77
N ARG A 28 13.90 -2.23 1.80
CA ARG A 28 15.26 -1.97 1.31
C ARG A 28 15.26 -1.62 -0.18
N CYS A 29 14.49 -2.32 -1.02
CA CYS A 29 14.34 -1.95 -2.42
C CYS A 29 13.82 -0.52 -2.61
N PHE A 30 12.84 -0.09 -1.80
CA PHE A 30 12.31 1.27 -1.83
C PHE A 30 13.36 2.32 -1.42
N ILE A 31 14.15 2.04 -0.37
CA ILE A 31 15.26 2.91 0.06
C ILE A 31 16.29 3.04 -1.06
N HIS A 32 16.74 1.92 -1.64
CA HIS A 32 17.71 1.91 -2.73
C HIS A 32 17.19 2.65 -3.97
N ALA A 33 15.91 2.49 -4.31
CA ALA A 33 15.30 3.21 -5.42
C ALA A 33 15.24 4.73 -5.17
N ALA A 34 14.93 5.17 -3.94
CA ALA A 34 14.95 6.59 -3.57
C ALA A 34 16.36 7.19 -3.64
N LEU A 35 17.37 6.47 -3.13
CA LEU A 35 18.77 6.90 -3.21
C LEU A 35 19.27 6.98 -4.66
N LYS A 36 18.89 6.02 -5.52
CA LYS A 36 19.22 6.02 -6.96
C LYS A 36 18.58 7.18 -7.73
N ARG A 37 17.38 7.65 -7.31
CA ARG A 37 16.79 8.88 -7.85
C ARG A 37 17.52 10.14 -7.40
N GLY A 38 18.43 10.00 -6.46
CA GLY A 38 19.09 11.12 -5.83
C GLY A 38 18.12 11.92 -4.96
N GLU A 39 17.34 11.25 -4.13
CA GLU A 39 16.59 11.86 -3.03
C GLU A 39 17.34 11.62 -1.70
N ASP A 40 17.18 12.52 -0.72
CA ASP A 40 17.76 12.34 0.62
C ASP A 40 16.80 11.52 1.48
N VAL A 41 17.31 10.44 2.06
CA VAL A 41 16.50 9.41 2.73
C VAL A 41 16.79 9.42 4.22
N HIS A 42 15.77 9.71 5.02
CA HIS A 42 15.84 9.66 6.48
C HIS A 42 15.20 8.36 6.96
N VAL A 43 15.96 7.48 7.60
CA VAL A 43 15.45 6.22 8.14
C VAL A 43 15.34 6.32 9.65
N LEU A 44 14.13 6.16 10.19
CA LEU A 44 13.88 5.93 11.61
C LEU A 44 13.94 4.42 11.86
N GLY A 45 15.05 3.94 12.42
CA GLY A 45 15.28 2.51 12.65
C GLY A 45 14.99 2.11 14.09
N PHE A 46 13.90 1.38 14.32
CA PHE A 46 13.48 0.86 15.63
C PHE A 46 13.69 -0.64 15.79
N GLU A 47 13.73 -1.41 14.69
CA GLU A 47 13.83 -2.87 14.72
C GLU A 47 15.07 -3.43 14.01
N SER A 48 15.62 -2.67 13.06
CA SER A 48 16.77 -3.11 12.27
C SER A 48 17.98 -2.20 12.51
N PRO A 49 19.20 -2.76 12.61
CA PRO A 49 20.42 -1.97 12.73
C PRO A 49 20.77 -1.31 11.39
N GLU A 50 21.49 -0.19 11.46
CA GLU A 50 21.98 0.56 10.29
C GLU A 50 22.75 -0.33 9.30
N THR A 51 23.52 -1.30 9.80
CA THR A 51 24.32 -2.21 8.98
C THR A 51 23.49 -3.02 7.97
N GLN A 52 22.26 -3.41 8.33
CA GLN A 52 21.38 -4.15 7.44
C GLN A 52 20.75 -3.26 6.37
N VAL A 53 20.47 -2.00 6.71
CA VAL A 53 19.90 -1.02 5.77
C VAL A 53 20.96 -0.52 4.79
N CYS A 54 22.19 -0.36 5.25
CA CYS A 54 23.31 0.08 4.42
C CYS A 54 23.94 -1.03 3.57
N ALA A 55 23.58 -2.30 3.80
CA ALA A 55 24.13 -3.42 3.05
C ALA A 55 23.78 -3.32 1.56
N GLY A 56 24.82 -3.30 0.72
CA GLY A 56 24.68 -3.21 -0.74
C GLY A 56 24.51 -1.79 -1.29
N LEU A 57 24.74 -0.74 -0.49
CA LEU A 57 24.75 0.66 -0.95
C LEU A 57 26.14 1.12 -1.40
N ASP A 58 26.16 1.91 -2.47
CA ASP A 58 27.36 2.62 -2.92
C ASP A 58 27.72 3.78 -1.99
N SER A 59 29.00 4.15 -1.91
CA SER A 59 29.49 5.23 -1.06
C SER A 59 28.78 6.58 -1.27
N SER A 60 28.33 6.87 -2.50
CA SER A 60 27.55 8.07 -2.84
C SER A 60 26.13 8.03 -2.28
N SER A 61 25.52 6.85 -2.24
CA SER A 61 24.19 6.64 -1.68
C SER A 61 24.21 6.72 -0.16
N VAL A 62 25.29 6.25 0.48
CA VAL A 62 25.47 6.32 1.94
C VAL A 62 25.53 7.76 2.45
N GLN A 63 26.13 8.70 1.70
CA GLN A 63 26.20 10.11 2.11
C GLN A 63 24.83 10.79 2.21
N ARG A 64 23.82 10.27 1.49
CA ARG A 64 22.46 10.80 1.42
C ARG A 64 21.47 10.04 2.29
N LEU A 65 21.94 8.95 2.90
CA LEU A 65 21.17 8.15 3.84
C LEU A 65 21.46 8.66 5.25
N HIS A 66 20.42 9.18 5.90
CA HIS A 66 20.48 9.65 7.28
C HIS A 66 19.77 8.65 8.18
N PHE A 67 20.53 7.83 8.88
CA PHE A 67 20.00 6.82 9.77
C PHE A 67 19.87 7.33 11.21
N HIS A 68 18.65 7.32 11.74
CA HIS A 68 18.32 7.74 13.09
C HIS A 68 18.14 6.51 13.96
N LYS A 69 19.12 6.28 14.85
CA LYS A 69 19.24 5.06 15.66
C LYS A 69 18.27 5.10 16.81
N GLY A 70 17.17 4.35 16.69
CA GLY A 70 16.27 4.02 17.80
C GLY A 70 16.41 2.57 18.28
N PHE A 71 16.84 1.64 17.42
CA PHE A 71 16.93 0.21 17.72
C PHE A 71 17.66 -0.16 19.03
N PRO A 72 18.84 0.41 19.37
CA PRO A 72 19.56 0.02 20.58
C PRO A 72 18.81 0.37 21.87
N ASP A 73 17.97 1.40 21.82
CA ASP A 73 17.28 1.95 22.98
C ASP A 73 16.06 2.77 22.52
N PRO A 74 14.96 2.09 22.09
CA PRO A 74 13.81 2.76 21.50
C PRO A 74 13.04 3.63 22.50
N LEU A 75 13.17 3.32 23.79
CA LEU A 75 12.54 4.04 24.91
C LEU A 75 13.48 5.04 25.60
N GLY A 76 14.73 5.15 25.17
CA GLY A 76 15.68 6.11 25.72
C GLY A 76 16.13 5.83 27.16
N TRP A 77 15.99 4.59 27.66
CA TRP A 77 16.35 4.22 29.03
C TRP A 77 17.85 4.30 29.30
N THR A 78 18.66 4.12 28.27
CA THR A 78 20.14 4.11 28.35
C THR A 78 20.78 5.36 27.76
N CYS A 79 19.98 6.28 27.19
CA CYS A 79 20.42 7.48 26.49
C CYS A 79 21.42 7.20 25.34
N ARG A 80 21.38 5.99 24.75
CA ARG A 80 22.30 5.57 23.67
C ARG A 80 21.77 5.82 22.26
N SER A 81 20.48 6.10 22.14
CA SER A 81 19.80 6.33 20.86
C SER A 81 19.78 7.80 20.47
N SER A 82 19.96 8.11 19.18
CA SER A 82 19.78 9.47 18.66
C SER A 82 18.30 9.83 18.50
N PHE A 83 17.44 8.83 18.39
CA PHE A 83 15.99 8.98 18.25
C PHE A 83 15.25 7.97 19.11
N THR A 84 14.15 8.39 19.73
CA THR A 84 13.30 7.52 20.57
C THR A 84 11.88 7.52 20.03
N VAL A 85 11.10 6.51 20.41
CA VAL A 85 9.71 6.38 19.97
C VAL A 85 8.90 7.61 20.38
N GLU A 86 9.10 8.14 21.60
CA GLU A 86 8.42 9.35 22.10
C GLU A 86 8.70 10.62 21.26
N ARG A 87 9.83 10.65 20.54
CA ARG A 87 10.16 11.75 19.62
C ARG A 87 9.47 11.63 18.27
N PHE A 88 8.63 10.62 18.06
CA PHE A 88 7.79 10.49 16.87
C PHE A 88 6.66 11.53 16.87
N THR A 89 7.04 12.78 16.63
CA THR A 89 6.12 13.92 16.51
C THR A 89 6.47 14.71 15.26
N SER A 90 5.48 15.41 14.69
CA SER A 90 5.65 16.17 13.46
C SER A 90 6.74 17.23 13.60
N GLN A 91 6.79 17.91 14.75
CA GLN A 91 7.78 18.94 15.06
C GLN A 91 9.20 18.39 15.11
N HIS A 92 9.45 17.32 15.89
CA HIS A 92 10.79 16.76 16.04
C HIS A 92 11.31 16.17 14.74
N ILE A 93 10.47 15.43 14.00
CA ILE A 93 10.85 14.86 12.70
C ILE A 93 11.15 15.99 11.70
N THR A 94 10.33 17.04 11.68
CA THR A 94 10.57 18.19 10.80
C THR A 94 11.86 18.92 11.13
N GLN A 95 12.17 19.11 12.43
CA GLN A 95 13.43 19.71 12.87
C GLN A 95 14.63 18.84 12.49
N LEU A 96 14.57 17.55 12.78
CA LEU A 96 15.60 16.58 12.45
C LEU A 96 15.92 16.54 10.95
N ILE A 97 14.90 16.65 10.09
CA ILE A 97 15.11 16.76 8.65
C ILE A 97 15.73 18.10 8.28
N LYS A 98 15.25 19.22 8.83
CA LYS A 98 15.80 20.57 8.57
C LYS A 98 17.27 20.71 8.98
N ASP A 99 17.64 20.17 10.13
CA ASP A 99 19.01 20.24 10.67
C ASP A 99 20.02 19.46 9.81
N THR A 100 19.52 18.47 9.08
CA THR A 100 20.33 17.62 8.21
C THR A 100 20.29 18.09 6.74
N GLN A 101 19.31 18.91 6.36
CA GLN A 101 19.01 19.20 4.96
C GLN A 101 20.01 20.14 4.29
N HIS A 102 20.30 19.81 3.03
CA HIS A 102 20.68 20.76 1.98
C HIS A 102 19.63 20.66 0.84
N ALA A 103 18.66 21.57 0.83
CA ALA A 103 17.78 21.97 -0.29
C ALA A 103 16.94 20.93 -1.11
N GLN A 104 17.01 19.62 -0.89
CA GLN A 104 16.33 18.59 -1.72
C GLN A 104 15.11 17.94 -1.04
N ALA A 105 14.26 17.27 -1.84
CA ALA A 105 13.03 16.62 -1.39
C ALA A 105 13.31 15.36 -0.56
N SER A 106 13.00 15.39 0.74
CA SER A 106 13.28 14.29 1.67
C SER A 106 12.25 13.17 1.61
N VAL A 107 12.74 11.92 1.63
CA VAL A 107 11.96 10.70 1.85
C VAL A 107 12.13 10.27 3.31
N LEU A 108 11.02 10.15 4.04
CA LEU A 108 11.01 9.61 5.39
C LEU A 108 10.67 8.12 5.33
N VAL A 109 11.52 7.31 5.93
CA VAL A 109 11.33 5.86 6.05
C VAL A 109 11.22 5.51 7.53
N VAL A 110 10.18 4.77 7.90
CA VAL A 110 9.99 4.26 9.25
C VAL A 110 10.04 2.74 9.19
N ASP A 111 11.07 2.14 9.81
CA ASP A 111 11.31 0.70 9.67
C ASP A 111 10.26 -0.17 10.34
N SER A 112 9.54 0.35 11.33
CA SER A 112 8.44 -0.29 12.04
C SER A 112 7.51 0.75 12.63
N LEU A 113 6.40 1.00 11.94
CA LEU A 113 5.27 1.76 12.46
C LEU A 113 4.61 1.01 13.63
N SER A 114 4.74 -0.32 13.67
CA SER A 114 4.23 -1.13 14.77
C SER A 114 4.86 -0.74 16.10
N MET A 115 6.14 -0.41 16.09
CA MET A 115 6.82 0.03 17.30
C MET A 115 6.29 1.39 17.78
N VAL A 116 6.02 2.31 16.86
CA VAL A 116 5.43 3.61 17.19
C VAL A 116 4.01 3.46 17.73
N LEU A 117 3.16 2.68 17.05
CA LEU A 117 1.77 2.43 17.42
C LEU A 117 1.62 1.74 18.78
N ARG A 118 2.62 0.98 19.23
CA ARG A 118 2.60 0.38 20.58
C ARG A 118 2.71 1.41 21.70
N HIS A 119 3.36 2.54 21.43
CA HIS A 119 3.67 3.56 22.44
C HIS A 119 2.90 4.88 22.25
N HIS A 120 2.13 5.00 21.16
CA HIS A 120 1.32 6.17 20.86
C HIS A 120 -0.13 5.77 20.67
N ASP A 121 -1.04 6.66 21.09
CA ASP A 121 -2.44 6.52 20.74
C ASP A 121 -2.62 6.55 19.20
N PRO A 122 -3.43 5.64 18.62
CA PRO A 122 -3.63 5.58 17.17
C PRO A 122 -4.10 6.90 16.55
N VAL A 123 -4.88 7.71 17.27
CA VAL A 123 -5.34 9.02 16.81
C VAL A 123 -4.16 9.99 16.70
N VAL A 124 -3.31 10.05 17.73
CA VAL A 124 -2.11 10.90 17.77
C VAL A 124 -1.13 10.48 16.67
N PHE A 125 -0.97 9.18 16.45
CA PHE A 125 -0.16 8.64 15.35
C PHE A 125 -0.67 9.10 13.98
N CYS A 126 -1.98 8.95 13.72
CA CYS A 126 -2.57 9.37 12.46
C CYS A 126 -2.47 10.89 12.25
N GLN A 127 -2.70 11.69 13.30
CA GLN A 127 -2.51 13.15 13.25
C GLN A 127 -1.07 13.51 12.88
N THR A 128 -0.10 12.87 13.52
CA THR A 128 1.33 13.10 13.27
C THR A 128 1.68 12.82 11.81
N LEU A 129 1.24 11.68 11.26
CA LEU A 129 1.45 11.35 9.84
C LEU A 129 0.76 12.32 8.88
N GLN A 130 -0.44 12.81 9.22
CA GLN A 130 -1.12 13.84 8.42
C GLN A 130 -0.39 15.17 8.43
N GLU A 131 0.10 15.60 9.60
CA GLU A 131 0.88 16.83 9.75
C GLU A 131 2.19 16.76 8.97
N LEU A 132 2.90 15.64 9.05
CA LEU A 132 4.12 15.40 8.28
C LEU A 132 3.89 15.48 6.77
N ARG A 133 2.76 14.93 6.28
CA ARG A 133 2.37 15.05 4.87
C ARG A 133 2.04 16.49 4.46
N LYS A 134 1.38 17.26 5.34
CA LYS A 134 0.99 18.65 5.06
C LYS A 134 2.15 19.64 5.21
N GLY A 135 3.16 19.30 6.03
CA GLY A 135 4.29 20.18 6.37
C GLY A 135 5.21 20.52 5.21
N GLY A 136 5.09 19.85 4.06
CA GLY A 136 5.80 20.18 2.81
C GLY A 136 7.30 19.86 2.79
N VAL A 137 7.90 19.60 3.96
CA VAL A 137 9.32 19.20 4.09
C VAL A 137 9.55 17.78 3.57
N ILE A 138 8.55 16.91 3.71
CA ILE A 138 8.63 15.49 3.35
C ILE A 138 7.76 15.24 2.12
N LYS A 139 8.38 14.74 1.06
CA LYS A 139 7.68 14.41 -0.19
C LYS A 139 7.02 13.04 -0.12
N THR A 140 7.72 12.07 0.47
CA THR A 140 7.28 10.67 0.55
C THR A 140 7.51 10.14 1.95
N ILE A 141 6.50 9.48 2.51
CA ILE A 141 6.61 8.71 3.75
C ILE A 141 6.46 7.25 3.38
N ILE A 142 7.39 6.40 3.81
CA ILE A 142 7.34 4.95 3.64
C ILE A 142 7.38 4.33 5.02
N GLY A 143 6.39 3.52 5.37
CA GLY A 143 6.35 2.86 6.67
C GLY A 143 6.05 1.38 6.54
N LEU A 144 6.72 0.56 7.36
CA LEU A 144 6.43 -0.86 7.50
C LEU A 144 5.48 -1.09 8.68
N LEU A 145 4.46 -1.92 8.50
CA LEU A 145 3.49 -2.29 9.52
C LEU A 145 3.33 -3.80 9.57
N HIS A 146 3.68 -4.36 10.73
CA HIS A 146 3.42 -5.76 11.07
C HIS A 146 1.94 -5.93 11.46
N SER A 147 1.12 -6.43 10.52
CA SER A 147 -0.34 -6.53 10.65
C SER A 147 -0.78 -7.44 11.80
N ASP A 148 0.01 -8.47 12.10
CA ASP A 148 -0.20 -9.46 13.15
C ASP A 148 0.02 -8.93 14.57
N LEU A 149 0.66 -7.77 14.72
CA LEU A 149 0.86 -7.12 16.02
C LEU A 149 -0.30 -6.21 16.45
N HIS A 150 -1.28 -5.98 15.57
CA HIS A 150 -2.37 -5.02 15.81
C HIS A 150 -3.74 -5.62 15.56
N GLN A 151 -4.76 -5.00 16.16
CA GLN A 151 -6.14 -5.32 15.84
C GLN A 151 -6.49 -4.84 14.42
N GLN A 152 -7.32 -5.61 13.70
CA GLN A 152 -7.72 -5.31 12.33
C GLN A 152 -8.30 -3.89 12.15
N GLY A 153 -8.98 -3.36 13.18
CA GLY A 153 -9.49 -1.99 13.16
C GLY A 153 -8.38 -0.94 13.04
N ILE A 154 -7.28 -1.10 13.78
CA ILE A 154 -6.14 -0.17 13.75
C ILE A 154 -5.41 -0.30 12.41
N VAL A 155 -5.15 -1.53 11.96
CA VAL A 155 -4.54 -1.80 10.64
C VAL A 155 -5.36 -1.12 9.54
N GLY A 156 -6.68 -1.30 9.57
CA GLY A 156 -7.60 -0.65 8.65
C GLY A 156 -7.47 0.87 8.65
N ILE A 157 -7.42 1.52 9.82
CA ILE A 157 -7.24 2.98 9.93
C ILE A 157 -5.93 3.45 9.27
N VAL A 158 -4.82 2.75 9.53
CA VAL A 158 -3.51 3.10 8.97
C VAL A 158 -3.49 2.86 7.45
N CYS A 159 -4.07 1.76 6.97
CA CYS A 159 -4.26 1.48 5.55
C CYS A 159 -5.18 2.53 4.89
N HIS A 160 -6.16 3.07 5.61
CA HIS A 160 -7.00 4.15 5.12
C HIS A 160 -6.27 5.49 5.04
N LEU A 161 -5.24 5.69 5.87
CA LEU A 161 -4.43 6.88 5.80
C LEU A 161 -3.47 6.86 4.59
N ALA A 162 -2.99 5.68 4.20
CA ALA A 162 -2.03 5.51 3.11
C ALA A 162 -2.62 5.82 1.72
N ASP A 163 -1.79 6.44 0.88
CA ASP A 163 -2.08 6.65 -0.55
C ASP A 163 -1.87 5.35 -1.32
N THR A 164 -0.87 4.57 -0.93
CA THR A 164 -0.60 3.24 -1.48
C THR A 164 -0.33 2.25 -0.34
N VAL A 165 -1.00 1.11 -0.38
CA VAL A 165 -0.79 -0.01 0.55
C VAL A 165 -0.25 -1.18 -0.26
N ILE A 166 0.86 -1.76 0.15
CA ILE A 166 1.44 -2.97 -0.43
C ILE A 166 1.42 -4.03 0.66
N SER A 167 0.51 -4.99 0.53
CA SER A 167 0.41 -6.13 1.45
C SER A 167 1.20 -7.31 0.88
N VAL A 168 2.06 -7.89 1.71
CA VAL A 168 2.93 -9.01 1.32
C VAL A 168 2.42 -10.30 1.93
N ALA A 169 2.26 -11.31 1.08
CA ALA A 169 1.84 -12.66 1.46
C ALA A 169 2.78 -13.71 0.86
N PRO A 170 2.96 -14.87 1.52
CA PRO A 170 3.70 -15.98 0.93
C PRO A 170 2.97 -16.48 -0.33
N ALA A 171 3.71 -16.80 -1.39
CA ALA A 171 3.15 -17.52 -2.53
C ALA A 171 3.19 -19.03 -2.28
N ASP A 172 2.33 -19.78 -2.96
CA ASP A 172 2.35 -21.26 -2.93
C ASP A 172 3.69 -21.85 -3.43
N ASN A 173 4.48 -21.04 -4.14
CA ASN A 173 5.79 -21.42 -4.65
C ASN A 173 6.88 -20.82 -3.75
N GLU A 174 7.69 -21.66 -3.10
CA GLU A 174 8.61 -21.30 -2.00
C GLU A 174 9.62 -20.16 -2.31
N ARG A 175 9.83 -19.83 -3.59
CA ARG A 175 10.80 -18.81 -4.02
C ARG A 175 10.22 -17.42 -4.27
N LEU A 176 8.90 -17.29 -4.32
CA LEU A 176 8.22 -16.04 -4.66
C LEU A 176 7.31 -15.60 -3.51
N SER A 177 7.13 -14.29 -3.40
CA SER A 177 6.11 -13.68 -2.53
C SER A 177 5.10 -12.94 -3.40
N VAL A 178 3.88 -12.80 -2.91
CA VAL A 178 2.82 -12.05 -3.59
C VAL A 178 2.73 -10.68 -2.94
N ALA A 179 2.81 -9.62 -3.75
CA ALA A 179 2.52 -8.26 -3.35
C ALA A 179 1.16 -7.85 -3.89
N LYS A 180 0.22 -7.58 -3.00
CA LYS A 180 -1.06 -6.95 -3.33
C LYS A 180 -0.93 -5.44 -3.16
N THR A 181 -0.84 -4.73 -4.26
CA THR A 181 -0.73 -3.27 -4.26
C THR A 181 -2.11 -2.64 -4.43
N THR A 182 -2.53 -1.84 -3.45
CA THR A 182 -3.72 -1.00 -3.52
C THR A 182 -3.30 0.46 -3.58
N ARG A 183 -3.60 1.14 -4.67
CA ARG A 183 -3.25 2.55 -4.88
C ARG A 183 -4.50 3.42 -4.99
N ARG A 184 -4.50 4.54 -4.27
CA ARG A 184 -5.54 5.56 -4.34
C ARG A 184 -5.02 6.74 -5.13
N THR A 185 -5.76 7.11 -6.17
CA THR A 185 -5.41 8.23 -7.04
C THR A 185 -6.02 9.53 -6.50
N LYS A 186 -5.49 10.68 -6.94
CA LYS A 186 -6.01 12.01 -6.57
C LYS A 186 -7.47 12.23 -7.00
N SER A 187 -7.95 11.48 -8.00
CA SER A 187 -9.36 11.50 -8.43
C SER A 187 -10.29 10.66 -7.54
N GLY A 188 -9.75 10.00 -6.51
CA GLY A 188 -10.49 9.10 -5.63
C GLY A 188 -10.65 7.68 -6.16
N LYS A 189 -10.20 7.39 -7.40
CA LYS A 189 -10.22 6.03 -7.95
C LYS A 189 -9.23 5.15 -7.19
N VAL A 190 -9.70 3.97 -6.76
CA VAL A 190 -8.88 2.92 -6.15
C VAL A 190 -8.52 1.91 -7.23
N MET A 191 -7.24 1.58 -7.34
CA MET A 191 -6.70 0.57 -8.23
C MET A 191 -6.02 -0.52 -7.41
N GLN A 192 -6.19 -1.78 -7.81
CA GLN A 192 -5.60 -2.93 -7.15
C GLN A 192 -4.92 -3.83 -8.17
N GLU A 193 -3.72 -4.29 -7.85
CA GLU A 193 -2.98 -5.25 -8.66
C GLU A 193 -2.24 -6.23 -7.75
N GLU A 194 -2.17 -7.49 -8.18
CA GLU A 194 -1.44 -8.56 -7.48
C GLU A 194 -0.28 -8.99 -8.38
N GLU A 195 0.94 -8.87 -7.85
CA GLU A 195 2.19 -9.14 -8.57
C GLU A 195 3.05 -10.10 -7.76
N TYR A 196 3.71 -11.05 -8.44
CA TYR A 196 4.65 -11.96 -7.80
C TYR A 196 6.02 -11.31 -7.83
N PHE A 197 6.75 -11.37 -6.72
CA PHE A 197 8.07 -10.75 -6.64
C PHE A 197 9.06 -11.61 -5.86
N SER A 198 10.34 -11.36 -6.12
CA SER A 198 11.44 -11.79 -5.27
C SER A 198 12.42 -10.64 -5.09
N VAL A 199 13.08 -10.63 -3.94
CA VAL A 199 14.11 -9.65 -3.58
C VAL A 199 15.44 -10.38 -3.51
N SER A 200 16.43 -9.93 -4.29
CA SER A 200 17.79 -10.45 -4.21
C SER A 200 18.53 -9.91 -2.98
N GLU A 201 19.68 -10.50 -2.64
CA GLU A 201 20.53 -10.05 -1.53
C GLU A 201 21.02 -8.60 -1.70
N ASP A 202 21.19 -8.15 -2.95
CA ASP A 202 21.57 -6.78 -3.32
C ASP A 202 20.38 -5.79 -3.29
N ALA A 203 19.25 -6.18 -2.69
CA ALA A 203 18.01 -5.42 -2.69
C ALA A 203 17.50 -5.06 -4.10
N ALA A 204 17.75 -5.91 -5.10
CA ALA A 204 17.13 -5.78 -6.41
C ALA A 204 15.76 -6.48 -6.40
N LEU A 205 14.72 -5.73 -6.76
CA LEU A 205 13.37 -6.26 -6.90
C LEU A 205 13.18 -6.84 -8.31
N SER A 206 12.80 -8.11 -8.39
CA SER A 206 12.33 -8.71 -9.63
C SER A 206 10.83 -8.99 -9.53
N VAL A 207 10.06 -8.46 -10.48
CA VAL A 207 8.61 -8.65 -10.54
C VAL A 207 8.29 -9.57 -11.70
N GLN A 208 7.51 -10.61 -11.41
CA GLN A 208 7.01 -11.55 -12.38
C GLN A 208 5.50 -11.33 -12.53
N ALA A 209 5.04 -11.21 -13.77
CA ALA A 209 3.63 -11.33 -14.06
C ALA A 209 3.15 -12.71 -13.59
N LYS A 210 1.90 -12.78 -13.14
CA LYS A 210 1.26 -14.01 -12.65
C LYS A 210 1.73 -15.22 -13.46
N PRO A 211 2.36 -16.25 -12.84
CA PRO A 211 2.78 -17.42 -13.59
C PRO A 211 1.54 -18.00 -14.27
N CYS A 212 1.48 -17.91 -15.60
CA CYS A 212 0.51 -18.64 -16.39
C CYS A 212 0.76 -20.11 -16.10
N GLN A 213 -0.11 -20.74 -15.32
CA GLN A 213 0.01 -22.17 -15.07
C GLN A 213 -0.05 -22.89 -16.43
N PRO A 214 1.00 -23.63 -16.84
CA PRO A 214 0.91 -24.51 -17.99
C PRO A 214 0.08 -25.72 -17.56
N GLY A 215 -1.25 -25.59 -17.64
CA GLY A 215 -2.16 -26.64 -17.19
C GLY A 215 -3.63 -26.21 -17.12
N HIS A 216 -3.90 -24.92 -16.92
CA HIS A 216 -5.24 -24.41 -17.15
C HIS A 216 -5.30 -23.89 -18.58
N VAL A 217 -5.53 -24.81 -19.54
CA VAL A 217 -6.30 -24.45 -20.72
C VAL A 217 -7.60 -23.90 -20.15
N GLN A 218 -7.66 -22.59 -19.99
CA GLN A 218 -8.90 -21.88 -19.93
C GLN A 218 -9.49 -22.14 -21.29
N ARG A 219 -10.22 -23.27 -21.38
CA ARG A 219 -11.32 -23.41 -22.31
C ARG A 219 -12.03 -22.09 -22.09
N GLU A 220 -11.95 -21.20 -23.07
CA GLU A 220 -13.01 -20.24 -23.30
C GLU A 220 -14.26 -21.11 -23.29
N ARG A 221 -14.85 -21.29 -22.10
CA ARG A 221 -16.28 -21.41 -22.00
C ARG A 221 -16.68 -20.07 -22.56
N ASP A 222 -17.03 -20.08 -23.85
CA ASP A 222 -18.10 -19.25 -24.37
C ASP A 222 -19.04 -19.05 -23.19
N VAL A 223 -18.92 -17.89 -22.55
CA VAL A 223 -19.91 -17.46 -21.59
C VAL A 223 -21.07 -17.14 -22.52
N SER A 224 -21.88 -18.16 -22.82
CA SER A 224 -23.18 -17.95 -23.43
C SER A 224 -23.79 -16.82 -22.63
N GLU A 225 -23.99 -15.67 -23.29
CA GLU A 225 -24.44 -14.41 -22.71
C GLU A 225 -25.56 -14.73 -21.73
N ALA A 226 -25.23 -14.78 -20.43
CA ALA A 226 -26.17 -15.20 -19.42
C ALA A 226 -27.12 -14.03 -19.23
N ASP A 227 -28.36 -14.23 -19.66
CA ASP A 227 -29.40 -13.21 -19.60
C ASP A 227 -29.51 -12.67 -18.16
N PRO A 228 -29.21 -11.37 -17.92
CA PRO A 228 -29.18 -10.78 -16.58
C PRO A 228 -30.57 -10.79 -15.91
N THR A 229 -31.62 -11.13 -16.65
CA THR A 229 -33.00 -11.23 -16.13
C THR A 229 -33.36 -12.62 -15.60
N SER A 230 -32.47 -13.61 -15.70
CA SER A 230 -32.72 -15.01 -15.32
C SER A 230 -32.91 -15.29 -13.82
N ASN A 231 -32.46 -14.38 -12.94
CA ASN A 231 -32.59 -14.50 -11.48
C ASN A 231 -33.78 -13.73 -10.89
N LEU A 232 -34.71 -13.26 -11.72
CA LEU A 232 -35.91 -12.57 -11.25
C LEU A 232 -37.00 -13.59 -10.92
N THR A 233 -37.64 -13.44 -9.75
CA THR A 233 -38.77 -14.27 -9.31
C THR A 233 -40.07 -13.98 -10.07
N PHE A 234 -40.04 -13.04 -11.02
CA PHE A 234 -41.14 -12.72 -11.92
C PHE A 234 -40.60 -12.55 -13.35
N ASN A 235 -41.33 -13.10 -14.33
CA ASN A 235 -40.93 -13.03 -15.73
C ASN A 235 -41.14 -11.62 -16.29
N LEU A 236 -40.06 -10.98 -16.73
CA LEU A 236 -40.12 -9.68 -17.43
C LEU A 236 -40.53 -9.81 -18.90
N ARG A 237 -40.40 -11.00 -19.49
CA ARG A 237 -40.81 -11.28 -20.87
C ARG A 237 -42.18 -11.94 -20.85
N LEU A 238 -43.13 -11.33 -21.53
CA LEU A 238 -44.43 -11.96 -21.80
C LEU A 238 -44.23 -13.06 -22.85
N SER A 239 -44.84 -14.22 -22.63
CA SER A 239 -44.95 -15.24 -23.68
C SER A 239 -45.81 -14.71 -24.85
N GLU A 240 -45.68 -15.32 -26.03
CA GLU A 240 -46.45 -14.92 -27.22
C GLU A 240 -47.98 -14.97 -26.98
N ASP A 241 -48.44 -15.90 -26.15
CA ASP A 241 -49.85 -16.02 -25.79
C ASP A 241 -50.29 -14.91 -24.82
N GLU A 242 -49.45 -14.55 -23.84
CA GLU A 242 -49.70 -13.42 -22.95
C GLU A 242 -49.65 -12.08 -23.69
N ARG A 243 -48.78 -11.95 -24.70
CA ARG A 243 -48.69 -10.75 -25.54
C ARG A 243 -49.96 -10.55 -26.35
N LYS A 244 -50.47 -11.62 -26.97
CA LYS A 244 -51.75 -11.60 -27.69
C LYS A 244 -52.94 -11.35 -26.77
N ALA A 245 -52.89 -11.86 -25.54
CA ALA A 245 -53.91 -11.59 -24.54
C ALA A 245 -53.90 -10.11 -24.14
N LYS A 246 -52.72 -9.53 -23.86
CA LYS A 246 -52.57 -8.10 -23.54
C LYS A 246 -53.06 -7.19 -24.66
N GLU A 247 -52.79 -7.52 -25.92
CA GLU A 247 -53.29 -6.75 -27.08
C GLU A 247 -54.82 -6.82 -27.24
N LYS A 248 -55.46 -7.90 -26.78
CA LYS A 248 -56.92 -8.07 -26.82
C LYS A 248 -57.65 -7.45 -25.62
N VAL A 249 -56.92 -7.04 -24.58
CA VAL A 249 -57.51 -6.37 -23.42
C VAL A 249 -57.78 -4.91 -23.77
N ALA A 250 -59.06 -4.58 -23.96
CA ALA A 250 -59.50 -3.20 -24.10
C ALA A 250 -59.31 -2.47 -22.75
N LEU A 251 -58.41 -1.49 -22.72
CA LEU A 251 -58.20 -0.67 -21.53
C LEU A 251 -59.36 0.31 -21.36
N PRO A 252 -59.86 0.54 -20.12
CA PRO A 252 -61.06 1.36 -19.89
C PRO A 252 -60.98 2.82 -20.36
N PHE A 253 -59.79 3.35 -20.63
CA PHE A 253 -59.57 4.76 -20.99
C PHE A 253 -58.74 4.93 -22.26
N VAL A 254 -59.08 4.21 -23.33
CA VAL A 254 -58.56 4.52 -24.67
C VAL A 254 -59.54 5.50 -25.34
N PHE A 255 -59.09 6.73 -25.57
CA PHE A 255 -59.84 7.71 -26.37
C PHE A 255 -59.92 7.20 -27.82
N SER A 256 -61.09 6.75 -28.25
CA SER A 256 -61.37 6.43 -29.65
C SER A 256 -61.37 7.71 -30.48
N GLN A 257 -60.49 7.81 -31.48
CA GLN A 257 -60.59 8.83 -32.53
C GLN A 257 -61.65 8.44 -33.58
N GLN A 258 -62.88 8.27 -33.14
CA GLN A 258 -64.06 8.25 -34.01
C GLN A 258 -65.03 9.32 -33.52
N LYS A 259 -65.22 10.35 -34.36
CA LYS A 259 -66.39 11.21 -34.35
C LYS A 259 -67.53 10.51 -35.07
#